data_AF-A0A0A7KKB4-F1
#
_entry.id   AF-A0A0A7KKB4-F1
#
_cell.length_a   1.000
_cell.length_b   1.000
_cell.length_c   1.000
_cell.angle_alpha   90.00
_cell.angle_beta   90.00
_cell.angle_gamma   90.00
#
_symmetry.space_group_name_H-M   'P 1'
#
loop_
_entity.id
_entity.type
_entity.pdbx_description
1 polymer ?
#
loop_
_entity_poly.entity_id
_entity_poly.type
_entity_poly.pdbx_seq_one_letter_code
_entity_poly.pdbx_strand_id
1 'polypeptide(L)'
;MRFTLAGTIDSIKIGLKGNTDGKRDQNFTATATGQQLVEIGNGSYKVLFNADAGTEDGLLPQSIIVNPVGVKVKVVTATNFLGSFYPRIDVDTGTANFPIIALNKYTNVYRDCTVTATTNEDI
;
A
#
# COMPACT_ATOMS: atom_id res chain seq x y z
N MET A 1 2.52 6.06 4.12
CA MET A 1 1.62 7.17 3.72
C MET A 1 1.78 8.32 4.71
N ARG A 2 1.48 9.57 4.32
CA ARG A 2 1.38 10.73 5.23
C ARG A 2 -0.05 11.27 5.20
N PHE A 3 -0.62 11.54 6.36
CA PHE A 3 -1.96 12.13 6.50
C PHE A 3 -2.02 12.96 7.79
N THR A 4 -2.89 13.96 7.80
CA THR A 4 -3.12 14.86 8.94
C THR A 4 -4.46 14.50 9.56
N LEU A 5 -4.46 14.33 10.88
CA LEU A 5 -5.67 14.07 11.65
C LEU A 5 -5.76 15.10 12.79
N ALA A 6 -6.98 15.40 13.21
CA ALA A 6 -7.22 16.24 14.38
C ALA A 6 -7.95 15.42 15.45
N GLY A 7 -7.54 15.57 16.71
CA GLY A 7 -8.12 14.87 17.85
C GLY A 7 -7.41 13.55 18.21
N THR A 8 -7.96 12.86 19.20
CA THR A 8 -7.49 11.54 19.64
C THR A 8 -7.85 10.50 18.59
N ILE A 9 -6.87 9.66 18.24
CA ILE A 9 -7.06 8.53 17.34
C ILE A 9 -7.07 7.26 18.16
N ASP A 10 -8.16 6.51 18.11
CA ASP A 10 -8.25 5.22 18.77
C ASP A 10 -7.56 4.17 17.89
N SER A 11 -7.96 4.10 16.62
CA SER A 11 -7.35 3.19 15.66
C SER A 11 -7.44 3.66 14.21
N ILE A 12 -6.59 3.10 13.37
CA ILE A 12 -6.72 3.17 11.92
C ILE A 12 -6.72 1.76 11.35
N LYS A 13 -7.54 1.55 10.32
CA LYS A 13 -7.55 0.35 9.51
C LYS A 13 -7.12 0.70 8.10
N ILE A 14 -5.97 0.19 7.69
CA ILE A 14 -5.41 0.36 6.36
C ILE A 14 -5.76 -0.87 5.55
N GLY A 15 -6.07 -0.68 4.26
CA GLY A 15 -6.03 -1.78 3.33
C GLY A 15 -5.98 -1.34 1.89
N LEU A 16 -5.58 -2.27 1.02
CA LEU A 16 -5.60 -2.07 -0.42
C LEU A 16 -6.99 -2.39 -0.97
N LYS A 17 -7.49 -1.50 -1.82
CA LYS A 17 -8.74 -1.69 -2.54
C LYS A 17 -8.49 -1.80 -4.03
N GLY A 18 -9.14 -2.76 -4.68
CA GLY A 18 -9.20 -2.84 -6.12
C GLY A 18 -10.00 -1.66 -6.69
N ASN A 19 -9.52 -1.07 -7.77
CA ASN A 19 -10.19 0.03 -8.44
C ASN A 19 -11.42 -0.43 -9.26
N THR A 20 -11.46 -1.71 -9.66
CA THR A 20 -12.51 -2.27 -10.52
C THR A 20 -13.80 -2.57 -9.74
N ASP A 21 -13.71 -3.18 -8.56
CA ASP A 21 -14.87 -3.62 -7.78
C ASP A 21 -14.97 -2.95 -6.40
N GLY A 22 -14.01 -2.11 -6.04
CA GLY A 22 -13.94 -1.45 -4.74
C GLY A 22 -13.78 -2.42 -3.56
N LYS A 23 -13.52 -3.71 -3.84
CA LYS A 23 -13.33 -4.71 -2.80
C LYS A 23 -11.98 -4.52 -2.15
N ARG A 24 -11.95 -4.77 -0.85
CA ARG A 24 -10.72 -4.76 -0.08
C ARG A 24 -10.10 -6.14 -0.18
N ASP A 25 -8.83 -6.21 -0.52
CA ASP A 25 -8.08 -7.44 -0.33
C ASP A 25 -7.84 -7.61 1.17
N GLN A 26 -8.45 -8.62 1.79
CA GLN A 26 -8.34 -8.87 3.23
C GLN A 26 -6.92 -9.31 3.61
N ASN A 27 -6.16 -9.90 2.68
CA ASN A 27 -4.77 -10.29 2.88
C ASN A 27 -3.84 -9.08 2.94
N PHE A 28 -4.26 -7.93 2.41
CA PHE A 28 -3.54 -6.66 2.48
C PHE A 28 -4.27 -5.66 3.36
N THR A 29 -4.49 -6.03 4.62
CA THR A 29 -5.00 -5.13 5.65
C THR A 29 -4.09 -5.09 6.86
N ALA A 30 -4.05 -3.93 7.52
CA ALA A 30 -3.37 -3.76 8.80
C ALA A 30 -4.20 -2.82 9.67
N THR A 31 -4.20 -3.10 10.97
CA THR A 31 -4.79 -2.21 11.97
C THR A 31 -3.68 -1.72 12.88
N ALA A 32 -3.65 -0.41 13.13
CA ALA A 32 -2.75 0.19 14.10
C ALA A 32 -3.58 1.04 15.08
N THR A 33 -3.30 0.94 16.37
CA THR A 33 -3.87 1.86 17.36
C THR A 33 -3.22 3.24 17.21
N GLY A 34 -3.87 4.29 17.73
CA GLY A 34 -3.27 5.64 17.73
C GLY A 34 -1.87 5.68 18.38
N GLN A 35 -1.65 4.85 19.41
CA GLN A 35 -0.36 4.71 20.11
C GLN A 35 0.75 4.09 19.25
N GLN A 36 0.39 3.31 18.22
CA GLN A 36 1.31 2.68 17.28
C GLN A 36 1.63 3.59 16.09
N LEU A 37 0.97 4.74 15.96
CA LEU A 37 1.22 5.71 14.91
C LEU A 37 2.46 6.54 15.24
N VAL A 38 3.36 6.67 14.27
CA VAL A 38 4.52 7.54 14.41
C VAL A 38 4.08 8.97 14.14
N GLU A 39 3.99 9.79 15.18
CA GLU A 39 3.73 11.23 15.04
C GLU A 39 4.94 11.91 14.36
N ILE A 40 4.67 12.72 13.34
CA ILE A 40 5.68 13.50 12.60
C ILE A 40 5.50 15.02 12.80
N GLY A 41 4.73 15.41 13.82
CA GLY A 41 4.45 16.79 14.23
C GLY A 41 3.17 17.38 13.64
N ASN A 42 2.62 18.41 14.30
CA ASN A 42 1.43 19.17 13.85
C ASN A 42 0.21 18.28 13.52
N GLY A 43 -0.08 17.26 14.34
CA GLY A 43 -1.20 16.33 14.10
C GLY A 43 -1.02 15.45 12.85
N SER A 44 0.20 15.36 12.31
CA SER A 44 0.53 14.52 11.18
C SER A 44 1.13 13.20 11.65
N TYR A 45 0.73 12.12 10.98
CA TYR A 45 1.17 10.77 11.33
C TYR A 45 1.75 10.05 10.11
N LYS A 46 2.69 9.14 10.37
CA LYS A 46 3.23 8.20 9.39
C LYS A 46 2.92 6.78 9.83
N VAL A 47 2.50 5.97 8.86
CA VAL A 47 2.39 4.53 9.01
C VAL A 47 3.10 3.84 7.85
N LEU A 48 3.82 2.77 8.18
CA LEU A 48 4.39 1.83 7.23
C LEU A 48 3.43 0.65 7.12
N PHE A 49 2.98 0.38 5.90
CA PHE A 49 2.13 -0.75 5.59
C PHE A 49 2.91 -1.63 4.61
N ASN A 50 3.37 -2.78 5.10
CA ASN A 50 4.04 -3.75 4.26
C ASN A 50 2.99 -4.70 3.67
N ALA A 51 2.83 -4.64 2.36
CA ALA A 51 1.93 -5.52 1.63
C ALA A 51 2.71 -6.76 1.18
N ASP A 52 2.93 -7.69 2.12
CA ASP A 52 3.62 -8.94 1.86
C ASP A 52 2.60 -10.08 1.73
N ALA A 53 2.37 -10.57 0.51
CA ALA A 53 1.49 -11.70 0.25
C ALA A 53 2.21 -13.00 0.60
N GLY A 54 2.15 -13.39 1.87
CA GLY A 54 2.56 -14.72 2.32
C GLY A 54 1.54 -15.84 2.01
N THR A 55 0.39 -15.51 1.42
CA THR A 55 -0.71 -16.45 1.18
C THR A 55 -1.14 -16.47 -0.28
N GLU A 56 -1.25 -17.67 -0.85
CA GLU A 56 -1.46 -17.98 -2.28
C GLU A 56 -2.76 -17.43 -2.89
N ASP A 57 -3.69 -16.88 -2.10
CA ASP A 57 -5.01 -16.42 -2.53
C ASP A 57 -5.19 -14.88 -2.60
N GLY A 58 -4.10 -14.12 -2.63
CA GLY A 58 -4.13 -12.65 -2.75
C GLY A 58 -4.57 -12.14 -4.14
N LEU A 59 -5.30 -11.01 -4.18
CA LEU A 59 -5.61 -10.29 -5.44
C LEU A 59 -4.35 -9.73 -6.12
N LEU A 60 -3.22 -9.66 -5.40
CA LEU A 60 -1.93 -9.26 -5.93
C LEU A 60 -1.03 -10.51 -6.03
N PRO A 61 -0.33 -10.70 -7.16
CA PRO A 61 0.62 -11.81 -7.30
C PRO A 61 1.64 -11.76 -6.16
N GLN A 62 2.04 -12.94 -5.65
CA GLN A 62 2.98 -13.11 -4.54
C GLN A 62 4.07 -12.03 -4.59
N SER A 63 4.22 -11.30 -3.48
CA SER A 63 5.40 -10.46 -3.27
C SER A 63 6.61 -11.35 -3.49
N ILE A 64 7.41 -11.03 -4.50
CA ILE A 64 8.68 -11.70 -4.69
C ILE A 64 9.48 -11.39 -3.43
N ILE A 65 9.70 -12.39 -2.58
CA ILE A 65 10.66 -12.28 -1.47
C ILE A 65 12.03 -12.12 -2.13
N VAL A 66 12.47 -10.87 -2.27
CA VAL A 66 13.80 -10.55 -2.79
C VAL A 66 14.75 -10.67 -1.61
N ASN A 67 15.57 -11.71 -1.57
CA ASN A 67 16.79 -11.66 -0.76
C ASN A 67 17.63 -10.49 -1.30
N PRO A 68 17.91 -9.44 -0.52
CA PRO A 68 18.65 -8.28 -1.01
C PRO A 68 20.11 -8.68 -1.22
N VAL A 69 20.40 -9.14 -2.43
CA VAL A 69 21.71 -9.02 -3.05
C VAL A 69 21.69 -7.74 -3.85
N GLY A 70 22.79 -6.98 -3.86
CA GLY A 70 22.87 -5.76 -4.64
C GLY A 70 22.53 -6.05 -6.10
N VAL A 71 21.41 -5.49 -6.57
CA VAL A 71 20.94 -5.65 -7.95
C VAL A 71 20.78 -4.29 -8.59
N LYS A 72 21.07 -4.24 -9.89
CA LYS A 72 20.83 -3.04 -10.67
C LYS A 72 19.33 -2.84 -10.91
N VAL A 73 18.86 -1.59 -10.82
CA VAL A 73 17.48 -1.23 -11.15
C VAL A 73 17.20 -1.58 -12.62
N LYS A 74 16.07 -2.23 -12.90
CA LYS A 74 15.63 -2.58 -14.26
C LYS A 74 14.48 -1.70 -14.70
N VAL A 75 14.56 -1.20 -15.93
CA VAL A 75 13.43 -0.58 -16.62
C VAL A 75 12.67 -1.70 -17.34
N VAL A 76 11.35 -1.70 -17.17
CA VAL A 76 10.47 -2.71 -17.78
C VAL A 76 9.40 -2.04 -18.63
N THR A 77 9.01 -2.70 -19.71
CA THR A 77 7.73 -2.45 -20.38
C THR A 77 6.73 -3.46 -19.84
N ALA A 78 5.67 -2.95 -19.23
CA ALA A 78 4.58 -3.77 -18.69
C ALA A 78 3.42 -3.84 -19.71
N THR A 79 2.87 -5.03 -19.91
CA THR A 79 1.75 -5.30 -20.82
C THR A 79 0.69 -6.17 -20.12
N ASN A 80 -0.46 -6.36 -20.77
CA ASN A 80 -1.59 -7.12 -20.19
C ASN A 80 -2.06 -6.57 -18.84
N PHE A 81 -2.64 -5.37 -18.88
CA PHE A 81 -3.24 -4.70 -17.71
C PHE A 81 -4.34 -5.56 -17.09
N LEU A 82 -4.22 -5.82 -15.78
CA LEU A 82 -5.18 -6.63 -15.02
C LEU A 82 -6.08 -5.78 -14.10
N GLY A 83 -5.68 -4.55 -13.79
CA GLY A 83 -6.41 -3.66 -12.90
C GLY A 83 -5.48 -2.71 -12.16
N SER A 84 -6.02 -2.01 -11.18
CA SER A 84 -5.23 -1.18 -10.27
C SER A 84 -5.76 -1.26 -8.86
N PHE A 85 -4.90 -0.94 -7.89
CA PHE A 85 -5.28 -0.85 -6.49
C PHE A 85 -4.93 0.51 -5.92
N TYR A 86 -5.63 0.95 -4.88
CA TYR A 86 -5.30 2.15 -4.13
C TYR A 86 -5.38 1.87 -2.63
N PRO A 87 -4.59 2.57 -1.81
CA PRO A 87 -4.68 2.43 -0.37
C PRO A 87 -5.87 3.24 0.16
N ARG A 88 -6.61 2.65 1.08
CA ARG A 88 -7.67 3.31 1.85
C ARG A 88 -7.43 3.12 3.33
N ILE A 89 -7.51 4.22 4.07
CA ILE A 89 -7.44 4.24 5.53
C ILE A 89 -8.83 4.55 6.06
N ASP A 90 -9.33 3.74 6.96
CA ASP A 90 -10.51 4.07 7.77
C ASP A 90 -10.00 4.48 9.16
N VAL A 91 -10.35 5.68 9.61
CA VAL A 91 -9.89 6.25 10.88
C VAL A 91 -11.03 6.22 11.89
N ASP A 92 -10.74 5.71 13.09
CA ASP A 92 -11.62 5.71 14.24
C ASP A 92 -11.04 6.61 15.35
N THR A 93 -11.82 7.60 15.78
CA THR A 93 -11.46 8.54 16.84
C THR A 93 -12.14 8.21 18.17
N GLY A 94 -12.80 7.04 18.28
CA GLY A 94 -13.65 6.64 19.40
C GLY A 94 -15.03 7.29 19.40
N THR A 95 -15.16 8.46 18.76
CA THR A 95 -16.41 9.23 18.63
C THR A 95 -16.91 9.37 17.19
N ALA A 96 -16.03 9.21 16.20
CA ALA A 96 -16.36 9.33 14.79
C ALA A 96 -15.52 8.37 13.95
N ASN A 97 -16.07 7.98 12.80
CA ASN A 97 -15.42 7.12 11.82
C ASN A 97 -15.42 7.80 10.45
N PHE A 98 -14.26 7.94 9.82
CA PHE A 98 -14.16 8.52 8.49
C PHE A 98 -13.04 7.91 7.62
N PRO A 99 -13.25 7.80 6.29
CA PRO A 99 -12.25 7.28 5.40
C PRO A 99 -11.31 8.37 4.86
N ILE A 100 -10.03 8.06 4.74
CA ILE A 100 -9.06 8.76 3.90
C ILE A 100 -8.80 7.87 2.68
N ILE A 101 -9.15 8.40 1.51
CA ILE A 101 -9.05 7.67 0.24
C ILE A 101 -8.04 8.36 -0.66
N ALA A 102 -6.94 7.68 -0.98
CA ALA A 102 -5.92 8.20 -1.88
C ALA A 102 -6.23 7.78 -3.33
N LEU A 103 -7.39 8.17 -3.87
CA LEU A 103 -7.84 7.77 -5.21
C LEU A 103 -6.87 8.21 -6.33
N ASN A 104 -6.06 9.24 -6.11
CA ASN A 104 -5.04 9.71 -7.04
C ASN A 104 -3.68 9.00 -6.90
N LYS A 105 -3.57 8.00 -6.02
CA LYS A 105 -2.39 7.19 -5.77
C LYS A 105 -2.70 5.72 -6.00
N TYR A 106 -3.27 5.41 -7.16
CA TYR A 106 -3.46 4.03 -7.58
C TYR A 106 -2.16 3.46 -8.19
N THR A 107 -1.97 2.17 -8.03
CA THR A 107 -0.89 1.39 -8.60
C THR A 107 -1.50 0.40 -9.58
N ASN A 108 -1.07 0.48 -10.84
CA ASN A 108 -1.51 -0.45 -11.88
C ASN A 108 -0.83 -1.81 -11.71
N VAL A 109 -1.58 -2.87 -12.00
CA VAL A 109 -1.13 -4.26 -12.01
C VAL A 109 -1.16 -4.75 -13.45
N TYR A 110 -0.04 -5.31 -13.88
CA TYR A 110 0.17 -5.87 -15.20
C TYR A 110 0.59 -7.33 -15.04
N ARG A 111 0.16 -8.19 -15.95
CA ARG A 111 0.52 -9.62 -15.93
C ARG A 111 1.95 -9.83 -16.40
N ASP A 112 2.33 -9.11 -17.45
CA ASP A 112 3.56 -9.37 -18.18
C ASP A 112 4.49 -8.17 -18.09
N CYS A 113 5.78 -8.45 -17.88
CA CYS A 113 6.83 -7.45 -17.81
C CYS A 113 8.03 -7.92 -18.62
N THR A 114 8.46 -7.11 -19.57
CA THR A 114 9.69 -7.34 -20.35
C THR A 114 10.72 -6.29 -19.96
N VAL A 115 11.91 -6.73 -19.55
CA VAL A 115 13.03 -5.83 -19.24
C VAL A 115 13.49 -5.15 -20.53
N THR A 116 13.51 -3.82 -20.54
CA THR A 116 13.97 -3.01 -21.68
C THR A 116 15.36 -2.42 -21.46
N ALA A 117 15.74 -2.17 -20.20
CA ALA A 117 17.07 -1.73 -19.84
C ALA A 117 17.43 -2.13 -18.41
N THR A 118 18.73 -2.14 -18.12
CA THR A 118 19.27 -2.20 -16.75
C THR A 118 20.03 -0.89 -16.53
N THR A 119 19.74 -0.18 -15.44
CA THR A 119 20.42 1.08 -15.12
C THR A 119 21.71 0.80 -14.35
N ASN A 120 22.47 1.86 -14.06
CA ASN A 120 23.66 1.77 -13.21
C ASN A 120 23.36 1.97 -11.72
N GLU A 121 22.10 2.21 -11.35
CA GLU A 121 21.66 2.42 -9.97
C GLU A 121 21.60 1.10 -9.21
N ASP A 122 22.17 1.06 -8.01
CA ASP A 122 22.16 -0.08 -7.08
C ASP A 122 21.05 0.09 -6.03
N ILE A 123 20.43 -1.03 -5.66
CA ILE A 123 19.45 -1.13 -4.56
C ILE A 123 20.00 -2.02 -3.44
#